data_AF-A0A662VPE5-F1
#
_entry.id   AF-A0A662VPE5-F1
#
_cell.length_a   1.000
_cell.length_b   1.000
_cell.length_c   1.000
_cell.angle_alpha   90.00
_cell.angle_beta   90.00
_cell.angle_gamma   90.00
#
_symmetry.space_group_name_H-M   'P 1'
#
loop_
_entity.id
_entity.type
_entity.pdbx_description
1 polymer ?
#
loop_
_entity_poly.entity_id
_entity_poly.type
_entity_poly.pdbx_seq_one_letter_code
_entity_poly.pdbx_strand_id
1 'polypeptide(L)'
;LVREPHISAEQALKDYIRFYRTVVPYRDKFVVGRFEEVTTNFGEVIRRVNARFGTNFKPFEHTEENLQKVFQIVDEMDKQDTGLSEVKEETVARPSAYRKKLKKMRKAKLDTPKARKLLLEAEEVYYMFIECRESMAG
;
A
#
# COMPACT_ATOMS: atom_id res chain seq x y z
N LEU A 1 -10.16 -0.78 -8.43
CA LEU A 1 -11.63 -0.91 -8.25
C LEU A 1 -12.33 0.39 -7.87
N VAL A 2 -11.86 1.20 -6.89
CA VAL A 2 -12.43 2.56 -6.65
C VAL A 2 -11.78 3.57 -7.58
N ARG A 3 -10.45 3.75 -7.48
CA ARG A 3 -9.65 4.67 -8.31
C ARG A 3 -9.84 4.40 -9.80
N GLU A 4 -9.59 3.15 -10.20
CA GLU A 4 -9.89 2.65 -11.55
C GLU A 4 -11.15 1.77 -11.49
N PRO A 5 -12.34 2.32 -11.82
CA PRO A 5 -13.59 1.58 -11.72
C PRO A 5 -13.86 0.64 -12.89
N HIS A 6 -13.19 0.86 -14.03
CA HIS A 6 -13.32 0.08 -15.26
C HIS A 6 -12.50 -1.23 -15.22
N ILE A 7 -11.49 -1.32 -14.35
CA ILE A 7 -10.72 -2.55 -14.12
C ILE A 7 -11.59 -3.54 -13.32
N SER A 8 -11.67 -4.79 -13.78
CA SER A 8 -12.38 -5.87 -13.07
C SER A 8 -11.60 -6.35 -11.84
N ALA A 9 -12.29 -7.03 -10.92
CA ALA A 9 -11.64 -7.62 -9.74
C ALA A 9 -10.60 -8.66 -10.16
N GLU A 10 -10.93 -9.49 -11.14
CA GLU A 10 -10.06 -10.53 -11.66
C GLU A 10 -8.81 -9.95 -12.32
N GLN A 11 -8.94 -8.86 -13.08
CA GLN A 11 -7.79 -8.21 -13.70
C GLN A 11 -6.88 -7.61 -12.63
N ALA A 12 -7.44 -6.89 -11.66
CA ALA A 12 -6.66 -6.31 -10.56
C ALA A 12 -5.90 -7.37 -9.74
N LEU A 13 -6.55 -8.50 -9.44
CA LEU A 13 -5.92 -9.61 -8.70
C LEU A 13 -4.80 -10.27 -9.53
N LYS A 14 -5.01 -10.50 -10.82
CA LYS A 14 -3.96 -11.01 -11.72
C LYS A 14 -2.76 -10.07 -11.79
N ASP A 15 -3.00 -8.76 -11.86
CA ASP A 15 -1.92 -7.77 -11.89
C ASP A 15 -1.15 -7.76 -10.56
N TYR A 16 -1.84 -7.87 -9.41
CA TYR A 16 -1.22 -8.05 -8.10
C TYR A 16 -0.32 -9.29 -8.05
N ILE A 17 -0.88 -10.47 -8.42
CA ILE A 17 -0.16 -11.75 -8.41
C ILE A 17 1.07 -11.67 -9.32
N ARG A 18 0.90 -11.19 -10.55
CA ARG A 18 1.99 -11.07 -11.53
C ARG A 18 3.11 -10.18 -10.99
N PHE A 19 2.76 -8.99 -10.50
CA PHE A 19 3.76 -8.04 -10.00
C PHE A 19 4.55 -8.64 -8.83
N TYR A 20 3.85 -9.12 -7.80
CA TYR A 20 4.53 -9.58 -6.59
C TYR A 20 5.31 -10.88 -6.85
N ARG A 21 4.80 -11.84 -7.61
CA ARG A 21 5.59 -13.04 -7.99
C ARG A 21 6.87 -12.69 -8.74
N THR A 22 6.82 -11.67 -9.61
CA THR A 22 8.00 -11.24 -10.39
C THR A 22 9.11 -10.71 -9.49
N VAL A 23 8.76 -10.05 -8.38
CA VAL A 23 9.76 -9.47 -7.47
C VAL A 23 10.16 -10.39 -6.32
N VAL A 24 9.49 -11.54 -6.12
CA VAL A 24 9.84 -12.53 -5.08
C VAL A 24 11.32 -12.95 -5.12
N PRO A 25 11.94 -13.27 -6.27
CA PRO A 25 13.36 -13.65 -6.30
C PRO A 25 14.32 -12.58 -5.79
N TYR A 26 13.87 -11.32 -5.73
CA TYR A 26 14.65 -10.18 -5.27
C TYR A 26 14.29 -9.77 -3.83
N ARG A 27 13.59 -10.63 -3.07
CA ARG A 27 13.11 -10.34 -1.71
C ARG A 27 14.21 -9.83 -0.77
N ASP A 28 15.43 -10.30 -0.97
CA ASP A 28 16.62 -9.90 -0.20
C ASP A 28 17.34 -8.67 -0.76
N LYS A 29 16.72 -7.95 -1.69
CA LYS A 29 17.23 -6.69 -2.25
C LYS A 29 16.42 -5.45 -1.87
N PHE A 30 15.25 -5.60 -1.23
CA PHE A 30 14.44 -4.48 -0.72
C PHE A 30 13.97 -4.72 0.72
N VAL A 31 13.48 -3.66 1.36
CA VAL A 31 12.81 -3.73 2.67
C VAL A 31 11.31 -3.86 2.45
N VAL A 32 10.67 -4.79 3.15
CA VAL A 32 9.21 -4.93 3.16
C VAL A 32 8.63 -4.21 4.38
N GLY A 33 7.91 -3.11 4.13
CA GLY A 33 7.09 -2.45 5.13
C GLY A 33 5.68 -3.03 5.15
N ARG A 34 5.24 -3.55 6.30
CA ARG A 34 3.85 -4.04 6.44
C ARG A 34 2.89 -2.86 6.43
N PHE A 35 1.66 -3.05 5.95
CA PHE A 35 0.71 -1.94 5.83
C PHE A 35 0.44 -1.27 7.18
N GLU A 36 0.23 -2.06 8.23
CA GLU A 36 -0.02 -1.60 9.60
C GLU A 36 1.18 -0.81 10.13
N GLU A 37 2.40 -1.32 9.89
CA GLU A 37 3.64 -0.67 10.29
C GLU A 37 3.87 0.65 9.55
N VAL A 38 3.67 0.66 8.22
CA VAL A 38 3.84 1.87 7.40
C VAL A 38 2.84 2.95 7.83
N THR A 39 1.64 2.57 8.26
CA THR A 39 0.58 3.51 8.64
C THR A 39 0.62 3.95 10.10
N THR A 40 1.39 3.28 10.97
CA THR A 40 1.43 3.59 12.41
C THR A 40 2.84 3.83 12.98
N ASN A 41 3.88 3.36 12.30
CA ASN A 41 5.28 3.46 12.72
C ASN A 41 6.23 3.45 11.50
N PHE A 42 6.04 4.40 10.58
CA PHE A 42 6.89 4.51 9.39
C PHE A 42 8.38 4.75 9.71
N GLY A 43 8.68 5.30 10.89
CA GLY A 43 10.06 5.47 11.36
C GLY A 43 10.85 4.16 11.44
N GLU A 44 10.19 3.04 11.77
CA GLU A 44 10.84 1.72 11.80
C GLU A 44 11.22 1.23 10.40
N VAL A 45 10.38 1.48 9.41
CA VAL A 45 10.69 1.18 8.01
C VAL A 45 11.93 1.95 7.56
N ILE A 46 12.04 3.24 7.91
CA ILE A 46 13.21 4.06 7.58
C ILE A 46 14.47 3.54 8.28
N ARG A 47 14.38 3.09 9.54
CA ARG A 47 15.51 2.48 10.25
C ARG A 47 16.00 1.21 9.54
N ARG A 48 15.10 0.33 9.11
CA ARG A 48 15.47 -0.87 8.33
C ARG A 48 16.09 -0.54 6.98
N VAL A 49 15.62 0.52 6.31
CA VAL A 49 16.24 1.04 5.07
C VAL A 49 17.67 1.52 5.35
N ASN A 50 17.87 2.34 6.39
CA ASN A 50 19.20 2.81 6.80
C ASN A 50 20.15 1.66 7.12
N ALA A 51 19.71 0.69 7.93
CA ALA A 51 20.51 -0.47 8.30
C ALA A 51 20.91 -1.31 7.07
N ARG A 52 20.01 -1.50 6.11
CA ARG A 52 20.26 -2.36 4.94
C ARG A 52 21.15 -1.69 3.89
N PHE A 53 20.93 -0.41 3.63
CA PHE A 53 21.57 0.29 2.52
C PHE A 53 22.70 1.24 2.96
N GLY A 54 22.98 1.32 4.27
CA GLY A 54 24.00 2.23 4.81
C GLY A 54 23.63 3.71 4.67
N THR A 55 22.33 4.02 4.60
CA THR A 55 21.83 5.41 4.50
C THR A 55 21.62 6.03 5.88
N ASN A 56 21.46 7.35 5.93
CA ASN A 56 21.22 8.10 7.17
C ASN A 56 19.96 8.99 7.08
N PHE A 57 18.87 8.43 6.56
CA PHE A 57 17.59 9.15 6.51
C PHE A 57 17.04 9.36 7.91
N LYS A 58 16.53 10.57 8.20
CA LYS A 58 15.87 10.84 9.49
C LYS A 58 14.60 9.98 9.61
N PRO A 59 14.46 9.14 10.65
CA PRO A 59 13.22 8.41 10.89
C PRO A 59 12.03 9.35 11.09
N PHE A 60 10.88 8.98 10.54
CA PHE A 60 9.64 9.73 10.72
C PHE A 60 9.10 9.56 12.15
N GLU A 61 8.78 10.68 12.80
CA GLU A 61 8.15 10.71 14.11
C GLU A 61 6.63 10.73 13.93
N HIS A 62 5.96 9.65 14.33
CA HIS A 62 4.53 9.45 14.10
C HIS A 62 3.65 10.21 15.12
N THR A 63 3.78 11.53 15.13
CA THR A 63 2.96 12.44 15.94
C THR A 63 1.75 12.93 15.15
N GLU A 64 0.68 13.30 15.86
CA GLU A 64 -0.52 13.88 15.23
C GLU A 64 -0.20 15.13 14.41
N GLU A 65 0.68 16.00 14.91
CA GLU A 65 1.13 17.20 14.20
C GLU A 65 1.81 16.85 12.86
N ASN A 66 2.70 15.85 12.85
CA ASN A 66 3.38 15.44 11.63
C ASN A 66 2.42 14.77 10.65
N LEU A 67 1.43 14.00 11.14
CA LEU A 67 0.38 13.42 10.29
C LEU A 67 -0.46 14.50 9.61
N GLN A 68 -0.85 15.55 10.34
CA GLN A 68 -1.61 16.67 9.78
C GLN A 68 -0.82 17.38 8.67
N LYS A 69 0.48 17.63 8.88
CA LYS A 69 1.36 18.18 7.85
C LYS A 69 1.43 17.28 6.61
N VAL A 70 1.58 15.97 6.79
CA VAL A 70 1.59 15.01 5.67
C VAL A 70 0.26 15.03 4.91
N PHE A 71 -0.88 15.07 5.60
CA PHE A 71 -2.18 15.12 4.93
C PHE A 71 -2.40 16.42 4.16
N GLN A 72 -1.92 17.56 4.67
CA GLN A 72 -1.94 18.83 3.94
C GLN A 72 -1.12 18.75 2.66
N ILE A 73 0.11 18.22 2.73
CA ILE A 73 0.97 18.01 1.55
C ILE A 73 0.27 17.11 0.52
N VAL A 74 -0.36 16.01 0.96
CA VAL A 74 -1.10 15.10 0.08
C VAL A 74 -2.28 15.80 -0.60
N ASP A 75 -3.04 16.62 0.12
CA ASP A 75 -4.18 17.36 -0.42
C ASP A 75 -3.71 18.44 -1.43
N GLU A 76 -2.57 19.09 -1.18
CA GLU A 76 -1.95 20.04 -2.11
C GLU A 76 -1.46 19.34 -3.39
N MET A 77 -0.78 18.20 -3.26
CA MET A 77 -0.34 17.40 -4.40
C MET A 77 -1.51 16.90 -5.23
N ASP A 78 -2.62 16.46 -4.61
CA ASP A 78 -3.81 16.00 -5.35
C ASP A 78 -4.43 17.13 -6.19
N LYS A 79 -4.50 18.35 -5.66
CA LYS A 79 -4.95 19.54 -6.41
C LYS A 79 -4.03 19.85 -7.59
N GLN A 80 -2.71 19.78 -7.38
CA GLN A 80 -1.73 20.00 -8.43
C GLN A 80 -1.82 18.95 -9.55
N ASP A 81 -1.85 17.67 -9.19
CA ASP A 81 -1.88 16.55 -10.14
C ASP A 81 -3.18 16.52 -10.97
N THR A 82 -4.30 16.93 -10.36
CA THR A 82 -5.62 16.94 -11.02
C THR A 82 -5.93 18.25 -11.74
N GLY A 83 -5.23 19.33 -11.41
CA GLY A 83 -5.54 20.69 -11.86
C GLY A 83 -6.85 21.25 -11.27
N LEU A 84 -7.35 20.69 -10.18
CA LEU A 84 -8.60 21.11 -9.52
C LEU A 84 -8.31 22.01 -8.31
N SER A 85 -9.23 22.92 -8.01
CA SER A 85 -9.16 23.75 -6.80
C SER A 85 -9.47 22.97 -5.51
N GLU A 86 -10.22 21.88 -5.65
CA GLU A 86 -10.66 21.02 -4.56
C GLU A 86 -10.04 19.62 -4.68
N VAL A 87 -9.87 18.97 -3.53
CA VAL A 87 -9.35 17.60 -3.45
C VAL A 87 -10.39 16.64 -3.99
N LYS A 88 -9.96 15.72 -4.85
CA LYS A 88 -10.82 14.67 -5.36
C LYS A 88 -10.88 13.52 -4.37
N GLU A 89 -11.91 13.54 -3.53
CA GLU A 89 -12.10 12.56 -2.45
C GLU A 89 -12.05 11.10 -2.92
N GLU A 90 -12.41 10.77 -4.15
CA GLU A 90 -12.33 9.41 -4.72
C GLU A 90 -10.90 8.87 -4.85
N THR A 91 -9.92 9.75 -5.07
CA THR A 91 -8.58 9.39 -5.53
C THR A 91 -7.45 9.85 -4.63
N VAL A 92 -7.67 10.87 -3.80
CA VAL A 92 -6.68 11.41 -2.86
C VAL A 92 -6.02 10.32 -2.02
N ALA A 93 -4.72 10.40 -1.78
CA ALA A 93 -3.95 9.31 -1.17
C ALA A 93 -4.19 9.15 0.34
N ARG A 94 -4.60 10.21 1.05
CA ARG A 94 -4.90 10.18 2.49
C ARG A 94 -6.22 9.46 2.81
N PRO A 95 -6.47 9.07 4.08
CA PRO A 95 -7.73 8.49 4.49
C PRO A 95 -8.94 9.37 4.13
N SER A 96 -10.00 8.75 3.63
CA SER A 96 -11.24 9.43 3.24
C SER A 96 -12.44 8.57 3.60
N ALA A 97 -13.40 9.18 4.30
CA ALA A 97 -14.67 8.54 4.63
C ALA A 97 -15.46 8.19 3.36
N TYR A 98 -15.39 9.06 2.35
CA TYR A 98 -16.03 8.83 1.05
C TYR A 98 -15.42 7.62 0.34
N ARG A 99 -14.09 7.52 0.24
CA ARG A 99 -13.42 6.31 -0.29
C ARG A 99 -13.75 5.06 0.49
N LYS A 100 -13.87 5.16 1.82
CA LYS A 100 -14.26 4.01 2.66
C LYS A 100 -15.66 3.50 2.29
N LYS A 101 -16.61 4.41 2.02
CA LYS A 101 -17.96 4.05 1.53
C LYS A 101 -17.90 3.38 0.15
N LEU A 102 -17.15 3.95 -0.80
CA LEU A 102 -17.00 3.38 -2.14
C LEU A 102 -16.33 1.99 -2.12
N LYS A 103 -15.32 1.77 -1.27
CA LYS A 103 -14.70 0.46 -1.07
C LYS A 103 -15.73 -0.57 -0.59
N LYS A 104 -16.59 -0.22 0.38
CA LYS A 104 -17.67 -1.10 0.86
C LYS A 104 -18.64 -1.47 -0.26
N MET A 105 -19.09 -0.50 -1.05
CA MET A 105 -20.02 -0.73 -2.17
C MET A 105 -19.44 -1.66 -3.25
N ARG A 106 -18.12 -1.61 -3.45
CA ARG A 106 -17.45 -2.43 -4.48
C ARG A 106 -16.96 -3.78 -3.98
N LYS A 107 -17.09 -4.08 -2.67
CA LYS A 107 -16.60 -5.33 -2.07
C LYS A 107 -17.20 -6.56 -2.75
N ALA A 108 -18.49 -6.51 -3.10
CA ALA A 108 -19.20 -7.60 -3.78
C ALA A 108 -18.57 -8.03 -5.12
N LYS A 109 -17.76 -7.17 -5.76
CA LYS A 109 -17.02 -7.53 -6.99
C LYS A 109 -15.97 -8.63 -6.74
N LEU A 110 -15.55 -8.86 -5.50
CA LEU A 110 -14.62 -9.92 -5.12
C LEU A 110 -15.31 -11.27 -4.89
N ASP A 111 -16.65 -11.31 -4.85
CA ASP A 111 -17.42 -12.50 -4.48
C ASP A 111 -17.76 -13.41 -5.68
N THR A 112 -17.21 -13.15 -6.86
CA THR A 112 -17.33 -14.10 -7.98
C THR A 112 -16.49 -15.35 -7.67
N PRO A 113 -16.90 -16.56 -8.11
CA PRO A 113 -16.08 -17.76 -7.91
C PRO A 113 -14.66 -17.62 -8.45
N LYS A 114 -14.50 -16.92 -9.59
CA LYS A 114 -13.21 -16.67 -10.22
C LYS A 114 -12.36 -15.67 -9.42
N ALA A 115 -12.95 -14.58 -8.94
CA ALA A 115 -12.24 -13.62 -8.09
C ALA A 115 -11.82 -14.25 -6.76
N ARG A 116 -12.67 -15.07 -6.13
CA ARG A 116 -12.30 -15.80 -4.91
C ARG A 116 -11.10 -16.72 -5.10
N LYS A 117 -11.05 -17.48 -6.21
CA LYS A 117 -9.90 -18.32 -6.52
C LYS A 117 -8.61 -17.51 -6.67
N LEU A 118 -8.68 -16.38 -7.37
CA LEU A 118 -7.53 -15.47 -7.53
C LEU A 118 -7.16 -14.77 -6.21
N LEU A 119 -8.12 -14.54 -5.31
CA LEU A 119 -7.84 -13.95 -4.00
C LEU A 119 -7.00 -14.89 -3.14
N LEU A 120 -7.33 -16.19 -3.12
CA LEU A 120 -6.51 -17.20 -2.44
C LEU A 120 -5.08 -17.23 -2.97
N GLU A 121 -4.91 -17.17 -4.30
CA GLU A 121 -3.60 -17.09 -4.93
C GLU A 121 -2.85 -15.79 -4.59
N ALA A 122 -3.56 -14.67 -4.48
CA ALA A 122 -2.99 -13.41 -4.03
C ALA A 122 -2.56 -13.46 -2.55
N GLU A 123 -3.32 -14.16 -1.70
CA GLU A 123 -2.97 -14.40 -0.29
C GLU A 123 -1.70 -15.24 -0.17
N GLU A 124 -1.55 -16.32 -0.95
CA GLU A 124 -0.31 -17.10 -1.00
C GLU A 124 0.90 -16.22 -1.34
N VAL A 125 0.76 -15.37 -2.37
CA VAL A 125 1.82 -14.44 -2.77
C VAL A 125 2.10 -13.43 -1.66
N TYR A 126 1.08 -12.91 -0.98
CA TYR A 126 1.24 -12.02 0.17
C TYR A 126 2.07 -12.68 1.29
N TYR A 127 1.77 -13.93 1.62
CA TYR A 127 2.49 -14.68 2.66
C TYR A 127 3.97 -14.88 2.35
N MET A 128 4.36 -15.01 1.08
CA MET A 128 5.78 -15.04 0.66
C MET A 128 6.58 -13.80 1.14
N PHE A 129 5.94 -12.65 1.33
CA PHE A 129 6.61 -11.43 1.77
C PHE A 129 6.60 -11.24 3.29
N ILE A 130 5.56 -11.70 3.97
CA ILE A 130 5.34 -11.46 5.40
C ILE A 130 5.81 -12.59 6.32
N GLU A 131 5.89 -13.84 5.83
CA GLU A 131 6.31 -15.02 6.59
C GLU A 131 7.77 -15.38 6.42
N CYS A 132 8.50 -14.67 5.54
CA CYS A 132 9.95 -14.74 5.50
C CYS A 132 10.48 -14.14 6.81
N ARG A 133 10.56 -14.99 7.83
CA ARG A 133 11.18 -14.69 9.12
C ARG A 133 12.55 -14.12 8.82
N GLU A 134 12.86 -13.03 9.50
CA GLU A 134 14.22 -12.57 9.64
C GLU A 134 15.08 -13.79 9.96
N SER A 135 15.97 -14.15 9.04
CA SER A 135 17.13 -14.93 9.40
C SER A 135 17.94 -14.02 10.32
N MET A 136 17.58 -14.02 11.59
CA MET A 136 18.39 -13.45 12.63
C MET A 136 19.68 -14.26 12.70
N ALA A 137 20.79 -13.54 12.58
CA ALA A 137 22.14 -13.91 12.99
C ALA A 137 22.81 -15.08 12.24
N GLY A 138 23.79 -14.73 11.41
CA GLY A 138 25.01 -15.48 11.15
C GLY A 138 26.16 -14.48 11.09
#